data_AF-A0A2W2EPT7-F1
#
_entry.id   AF-A0A2W2EPT7-F1
#
_cell.length_a   1.000
_cell.length_b   1.000
_cell.length_c   1.000
_cell.angle_alpha   90.00
_cell.angle_beta   90.00
_cell.angle_gamma   90.00
#
_symmetry.space_group_name_H-M   'P 1'
#
loop_
_entity.id
_entity.type
_entity.pdbx_description
1 polymer ?
#
loop_
_entity_poly.entity_id
_entity_poly.type
_entity_poly.pdbx_seq_one_letter_code
_entity_poly.pdbx_strand_id
1 'polypeptide(L)'
;MRYGTDSDHPFDTDNRAWRRLGDVASEHFDVSTWTRDRDGRPVLLTLSDLRNGDMITLAVLDSLEIRDPHALLAVHTGGELGAHGPTSGATAARSHAATLALDGTTLAMTRAVPLHDPAATALPAACWVDLPPDRAAILRPALDDARTTVLVLLDRTVGRLAAVGPFPTHAAADAWQPDDGPGRATDRLIVPLHPVTLQEAQP
;
A
#
# COMPACT_ATOMS: atom_id res chain seq x y z
N MET A 1 8.92 -18.18 -23.58
CA MET A 1 9.92 -18.09 -22.50
C MET A 1 10.83 -16.90 -22.78
N ARG A 2 10.65 -15.81 -22.03
CA ARG A 2 11.61 -14.73 -21.79
C ARG A 2 11.31 -14.25 -20.37
N TYR A 3 12.20 -14.57 -19.44
CA TYR A 3 12.21 -14.01 -18.09
C TYR A 3 13.05 -12.72 -18.14
N GLY A 4 12.64 -11.68 -17.42
CA GLY A 4 13.40 -10.44 -17.32
C GLY A 4 12.74 -9.37 -16.43
N THR A 5 13.00 -9.49 -15.12
CA THR A 5 13.20 -8.42 -14.12
C THR A 5 12.16 -7.29 -13.99
N ASP A 6 11.32 -7.42 -12.96
CA ASP A 6 11.03 -6.38 -11.95
C ASP A 6 10.45 -5.02 -12.40
N SER A 7 9.14 -4.86 -12.19
CA SER A 7 8.56 -3.71 -11.49
C SER A 7 7.17 -4.13 -11.01
N ASP A 8 6.92 -4.15 -9.72
CA ASP A 8 5.77 -4.79 -9.08
C ASP A 8 4.42 -4.11 -9.43
N HIS A 9 3.87 -4.48 -10.60
CA HIS A 9 2.59 -4.09 -11.20
C HIS A 9 2.65 -2.90 -12.20
N PRO A 10 3.16 -3.11 -13.43
CA PRO A 10 2.98 -2.15 -14.51
C PRO A 10 1.51 -2.07 -14.92
N PHE A 11 1.09 -0.94 -15.50
CA PHE A 11 -0.23 -0.80 -16.13
C PHE A 11 -0.47 -1.99 -17.07
N ASP A 12 -1.44 -2.83 -16.73
CA ASP A 12 -1.72 -4.05 -17.46
C ASP A 12 -2.44 -3.70 -18.77
N THR A 13 -1.69 -3.58 -19.86
CA THR A 13 -2.24 -3.37 -21.20
C THR A 13 -3.02 -4.59 -21.71
N ASP A 14 -2.89 -5.76 -21.08
CA ASP A 14 -3.71 -6.93 -21.36
C ASP A 14 -5.02 -6.93 -20.56
N ASN A 15 -5.21 -5.96 -19.66
CA ASN A 15 -6.44 -5.78 -18.91
C ASN A 15 -7.62 -5.67 -19.89
N ARG A 16 -8.67 -6.45 -19.60
CA ARG A 16 -9.85 -6.56 -20.47
C ARG A 16 -10.56 -5.23 -20.68
N ALA A 17 -10.60 -4.35 -19.68
CA ALA A 17 -11.21 -3.03 -19.79
C ALA A 17 -10.38 -2.12 -20.72
N TRP A 18 -9.06 -2.14 -20.59
CA TRP A 18 -8.17 -1.38 -21.47
C TRP A 18 -8.26 -1.85 -22.93
N ARG A 19 -8.21 -3.17 -23.17
CA ARG A 19 -8.38 -3.71 -24.53
C ARG A 19 -9.71 -3.33 -25.15
N ARG A 20 -10.80 -3.44 -24.38
CA ARG A 20 -12.14 -3.04 -24.85
C ARG A 20 -12.23 -1.55 -25.16
N LEU A 21 -11.62 -0.69 -24.34
CA LEU A 21 -11.56 0.73 -24.62
C LEU A 21 -10.85 0.98 -25.96
N GLY A 22 -9.68 0.37 -26.16
CA GLY A 22 -8.90 0.45 -27.40
C GLY A 22 -9.70 -0.03 -28.61
N ASP A 23 -10.31 -1.22 -28.53
CA ASP A 23 -11.11 -1.80 -29.61
C ASP A 23 -12.28 -0.87 -29.99
N VAL A 24 -13.11 -0.48 -29.01
CA VAL A 24 -14.29 0.36 -29.24
C VAL A 24 -13.91 1.75 -29.73
N ALA A 25 -12.86 2.36 -29.18
CA ALA A 25 -12.39 3.67 -29.64
C ALA A 25 -11.90 3.62 -31.08
N SER A 26 -11.22 2.54 -31.48
CA SER A 26 -10.64 2.37 -32.82
C SER A 26 -11.70 2.09 -33.90
N GLU A 27 -12.92 1.70 -33.52
CA GLU A 27 -14.05 1.61 -34.46
C GLU A 27 -14.52 3.00 -34.95
N HIS A 28 -14.24 4.05 -34.20
CA HIS A 28 -14.79 5.39 -34.43
C HIS A 28 -13.74 6.49 -34.64
N PHE A 29 -12.53 6.31 -34.10
CA PHE A 29 -11.46 7.30 -34.10
C PHE A 29 -10.15 6.68 -34.57
N ASP A 30 -9.24 7.52 -35.09
CA ASP A 30 -7.83 7.17 -35.16
C ASP A 30 -7.22 7.34 -33.76
N VAL A 31 -6.68 6.26 -33.21
CA VAL A 31 -6.29 6.16 -31.79
C VAL A 31 -4.77 6.17 -31.67
N SER A 32 -4.23 7.20 -31.04
CA SER A 32 -2.81 7.30 -30.70
C SER A 32 -2.58 7.10 -29.21
N THR A 33 -1.82 6.07 -28.85
CA THR A 33 -1.39 5.83 -27.46
C THR A 33 -0.01 6.43 -27.25
N TRP A 34 0.10 7.36 -26.31
CA TRP A 34 1.38 7.94 -25.91
C TRP A 34 1.93 7.13 -24.75
N THR A 35 3.17 6.69 -24.90
CA THR A 35 3.86 5.90 -23.87
C THR A 35 4.98 6.71 -23.23
N ARG A 36 5.26 6.42 -21.97
CA ARG A 36 6.40 6.97 -21.24
C ARG A 36 7.67 6.26 -21.69
N ASP A 37 8.67 7.00 -22.15
CA ASP A 37 9.89 6.45 -22.76
C ASP A 37 10.65 5.44 -21.88
N ARG A 38 10.59 5.62 -20.56
CA ARG A 38 11.35 4.79 -19.61
C ARG A 38 10.83 3.36 -19.50
N ASP A 39 9.52 3.16 -19.54
CA ASP A 39 8.85 1.91 -19.19
C ASP A 39 7.80 1.46 -20.23
N GLY A 40 7.57 2.26 -21.28
CA GLY A 40 6.59 1.98 -22.32
C GLY A 40 5.14 2.10 -21.85
N ARG A 41 4.88 2.64 -20.66
CA ARG A 41 3.55 2.72 -20.06
C ARG A 41 2.66 3.75 -20.78
N PRO A 42 1.40 3.44 -21.12
CA PRO A 42 0.46 4.43 -21.62
C PRO A 42 0.24 5.57 -20.60
N VAL A 43 0.37 6.82 -21.05
CA VAL A 43 0.15 8.02 -20.22
C VAL A 43 -0.93 8.93 -20.78
N LEU A 44 -1.13 8.90 -22.10
CA LEU A 44 -2.20 9.62 -22.79
C LEU A 44 -2.78 8.75 -23.89
N LEU A 45 -4.07 8.95 -24.16
CA LEU A 45 -4.77 8.40 -25.31
C LEU A 45 -5.36 9.57 -26.09
N THR A 46 -4.93 9.77 -27.34
CA THR A 46 -5.54 10.77 -28.23
C THR A 46 -6.46 10.06 -29.21
N LEU A 47 -7.71 10.51 -29.26
CA LEU A 47 -8.75 10.09 -30.18
C LEU A 47 -8.92 11.19 -31.22
N SER A 48 -8.67 10.86 -32.48
CA SER A 48 -8.80 11.79 -33.60
C SER A 48 -10.00 11.40 -34.47
N ASP A 49 -10.97 12.30 -34.62
CA ASP A 49 -12.05 12.11 -35.59
C ASP A 49 -11.53 12.44 -36.99
N LEU A 50 -11.44 11.41 -37.83
CA LEU A 50 -10.91 11.52 -39.20
C LEU A 50 -11.79 12.39 -40.11
N ARG A 51 -13.06 12.62 -39.76
CA ARG A 51 -14.02 13.34 -40.60
C ARG A 51 -13.88 14.85 -40.48
N ASN A 52 -13.61 15.36 -39.29
CA ASN A 52 -13.51 16.81 -39.00
C ASN A 52 -12.12 17.24 -38.48
N GLY A 53 -11.27 16.30 -38.08
CA GLY A 53 -9.95 16.57 -37.51
C GLY A 53 -9.98 16.95 -36.03
N ASP A 54 -11.12 16.81 -35.35
CA ASP A 54 -11.23 17.10 -33.92
C ASP A 54 -10.44 16.04 -33.13
N MET A 55 -9.77 16.51 -32.06
CA MET A 55 -8.95 15.65 -31.21
C MET A 55 -9.39 15.78 -29.75
N ILE A 56 -9.53 14.64 -29.08
CA ILE A 56 -9.72 14.55 -27.64
C ILE A 56 -8.56 13.75 -27.07
N THR A 57 -7.86 14.33 -26.08
CA THR A 57 -6.79 13.64 -25.37
C THR A 57 -7.25 13.31 -23.96
N LEU A 58 -7.19 12.03 -23.60
CA LEU A 58 -7.51 11.49 -22.29
C LEU A 58 -6.21 11.20 -21.54
N ALA A 59 -6.10 11.68 -20.30
CA ALA A 59 -5.05 11.28 -19.39
C ALA A 59 -5.32 9.85 -18.90
N VAL A 60 -4.36 8.95 -19.12
CA VAL A 60 -4.39 7.60 -18.56
C VAL A 60 -3.84 7.70 -17.13
N LEU A 61 -4.74 8.03 -16.20
CA LEU A 61 -4.44 7.95 -14.79
C LEU A 61 -4.61 6.51 -14.35
N ASP A 62 -3.49 5.83 -14.17
CA ASP A 62 -3.50 4.62 -13.38
C ASP A 62 -3.68 5.02 -11.92
N SER A 63 -4.77 4.55 -11.31
CA SER A 63 -5.04 4.74 -9.88
C SER A 63 -3.95 4.18 -8.93
N LEU A 64 -2.92 3.52 -9.47
CA LEU A 64 -1.70 3.12 -8.78
C LEU A 64 -0.59 4.19 -8.74
N GLU A 65 -0.75 5.38 -9.35
CA GLU A 65 0.32 6.41 -9.41
C GLU A 65 0.59 7.14 -8.08
N ILE A 66 -0.11 6.76 -7.02
CA ILE A 66 0.36 6.86 -5.64
C ILE A 66 0.18 5.43 -5.18
N ARG A 67 1.14 4.77 -4.51
CA ARG A 67 1.13 4.65 -3.06
C ARG A 67 2.57 4.54 -2.61
N ASP A 68 3.03 5.49 -1.82
CA ASP A 68 3.88 5.18 -0.69
C ASP A 68 2.95 4.41 0.26
N PRO A 69 2.83 3.08 0.15
CA PRO A 69 1.73 2.37 0.77
C PRO A 69 1.88 2.50 2.28
N HIS A 70 0.78 2.82 2.96
CA HIS A 70 0.80 3.04 4.40
C HIS A 70 -0.25 2.21 5.09
N ALA A 71 0.07 1.76 6.29
CA ALA A 71 -0.90 1.26 7.26
C ALA A 71 -1.09 2.30 8.37
N LEU A 72 -2.26 2.31 8.98
CA LEU A 72 -2.50 2.96 10.25
C LEU A 72 -2.38 1.91 11.35
N LEU A 73 -1.35 2.00 12.18
CA LEU A 73 -1.24 1.21 13.41
C LEU A 73 -2.12 1.84 14.48
N ALA A 74 -2.93 1.03 15.14
CA ALA A 74 -3.80 1.42 16.24
C ALA A 74 -3.34 0.70 17.51
N VAL A 75 -3.00 1.46 18.54
CA VAL A 75 -2.60 0.96 19.86
C VAL A 75 -3.75 1.18 20.82
N HIS A 76 -4.22 0.10 21.43
CA HIS A 76 -5.25 0.16 22.46
C HIS A 76 -4.64 0.35 23.86
N THR A 77 -5.46 0.77 24.83
CA THR A 77 -5.03 1.06 26.20
C THR A 77 -4.37 -0.13 26.91
N GLY A 78 -4.71 -1.37 26.52
CA GLY A 78 -4.10 -2.58 27.05
C GLY A 78 -2.74 -2.94 26.43
N GLY A 79 -2.31 -2.24 25.38
CA GLY A 79 -1.11 -2.52 24.61
C GLY A 79 -1.34 -3.38 23.36
N GLU A 80 -2.59 -3.73 23.05
CA GLU A 80 -2.95 -4.43 21.82
C GLU A 80 -2.68 -3.54 20.60
N LEU A 81 -2.05 -4.12 19.58
CA LEU A 81 -1.69 -3.49 18.34
C LEU A 81 -2.54 -4.07 17.20
N GLY A 82 -3.34 -3.23 16.56
CA GLY A 82 -4.04 -3.51 15.30
C GLY A 82 -3.46 -2.71 14.14
N ALA A 83 -3.72 -3.15 12.90
CA ALA A 83 -3.31 -2.44 11.70
C ALA A 83 -4.48 -2.27 10.72
N HIS A 84 -4.55 -1.11 10.06
CA HIS A 84 -5.58 -0.79 9.08
C HIS A 84 -4.95 -0.30 7.77
N GLY A 85 -5.31 -0.92 6.64
CA GLY A 85 -4.80 -0.54 5.32
C GLY A 85 -4.89 -1.69 4.31
N PRO A 86 -4.12 -1.66 3.22
CA PRO A 86 -3.20 -0.58 2.83
C PRO A 86 -3.94 0.69 2.37
N THR A 87 -3.31 1.86 2.57
CA THR A 87 -3.79 3.17 2.09
C THR A 87 -2.78 3.81 1.14
N SER A 88 -3.20 4.83 0.39
CA SER A 88 -2.37 5.48 -0.63
C SER A 88 -1.29 6.44 -0.11
N GLY A 89 -1.12 6.57 1.21
CA GLY A 89 -0.09 7.41 1.80
C GLY A 89 -0.40 7.78 3.24
N ALA A 90 0.56 8.43 3.90
CA ALA A 90 0.46 8.80 5.31
C ALA A 90 -0.79 9.62 5.64
N THR A 91 -1.21 10.54 4.76
CA THR A 91 -2.40 11.37 4.97
C THR A 91 -3.68 10.55 4.95
N ALA A 92 -3.82 9.62 4.00
CA ALA A 92 -4.98 8.72 3.89
C ALA A 92 -5.02 7.72 5.05
N ALA A 93 -3.87 7.21 5.50
CA ALA A 93 -3.81 6.43 6.73
C ALA A 93 -4.28 7.24 7.95
N ARG A 94 -3.78 8.47 8.11
CA ARG A 94 -4.14 9.33 9.26
C ARG A 94 -5.62 9.72 9.28
N SER A 95 -6.26 9.95 8.13
CA SER A 95 -7.68 10.31 8.10
C SER A 95 -8.56 9.20 8.67
N HIS A 96 -8.14 7.94 8.56
CA HIS A 96 -8.85 6.80 9.15
C HIS A 96 -8.79 6.77 10.69
N ALA A 97 -7.84 7.47 11.32
CA ALA A 97 -7.74 7.51 12.77
C ALA A 97 -8.99 8.10 13.44
N ALA A 98 -9.64 9.07 12.79
CA ALA A 98 -10.87 9.67 13.30
C ALA A 98 -12.01 8.64 13.34
N THR A 99 -12.14 7.80 12.31
CA THR A 99 -13.12 6.71 12.28
C THR A 99 -12.88 5.73 13.43
N LEU A 100 -11.63 5.28 13.62
CA LEU A 100 -11.29 4.35 14.71
C LEU A 100 -11.55 4.94 16.10
N ALA A 101 -11.28 6.23 16.29
CA ALA A 101 -11.52 6.91 17.56
C ALA A 101 -13.02 7.02 17.90
N LEU A 102 -13.89 7.10 16.89
CA LEU A 102 -15.35 7.09 17.08
C LEU A 102 -15.86 5.69 17.42
N ASP A 103 -15.27 4.65 16.83
CA ASP A 103 -15.72 3.26 16.99
C ASP A 103 -15.20 2.60 18.27
N GLY A 104 -14.06 3.06 18.83
CA GLY A 104 -13.37 2.38 19.93
C GLY A 104 -12.98 3.31 21.09
N THR A 105 -13.56 3.07 22.28
CA THR A 105 -13.22 3.83 23.50
C THR A 105 -11.87 3.47 24.11
N THR A 106 -11.24 2.39 23.64
CA THR A 106 -9.94 1.89 24.13
C THR A 106 -8.77 2.34 23.28
N LEU A 107 -8.98 3.14 22.23
CA LEU A 107 -7.91 3.63 21.38
C LEU A 107 -7.02 4.61 22.15
N ALA A 108 -5.74 4.27 22.33
CA ALA A 108 -4.78 5.10 23.06
C ALA A 108 -3.92 5.96 22.12
N MET A 109 -3.57 5.41 20.96
CA MET A 109 -2.70 6.08 19.99
C MET A 109 -2.89 5.49 18.60
N THR A 110 -2.74 6.31 17.57
CA THR A 110 -2.63 5.86 16.18
C THR A 110 -1.36 6.39 15.52
N ARG A 111 -0.77 5.61 14.62
CA ARG A 111 0.40 6.03 13.86
C ARG A 111 0.32 5.52 12.42
N ALA A 112 0.36 6.44 11.46
CA ALA A 112 0.58 6.07 10.06
C ALA A 112 2.03 5.65 9.88
N VAL A 113 2.24 4.51 9.23
CA VAL A 113 3.56 3.91 8.99
C VAL A 113 3.67 3.50 7.52
N PRO A 114 4.85 3.68 6.89
CA PRO A 114 5.13 3.06 5.60
C PRO A 114 4.94 1.55 5.72
N LEU A 115 4.33 0.95 4.71
CA LEU A 115 4.07 -0.47 4.61
C LEU A 115 5.04 -1.06 3.59
N HIS A 116 6.15 -1.60 4.08
CA HIS A 116 7.23 -2.11 3.23
C HIS A 116 6.80 -3.37 2.47
N ASP A 117 7.26 -3.48 1.22
CA ASP A 117 6.94 -4.60 0.33
C ASP A 117 7.55 -5.91 0.86
N PRO A 118 6.76 -6.96 1.10
CA PRO A 118 7.27 -8.25 1.54
C PRO A 118 8.17 -8.96 0.52
N ALA A 119 8.15 -8.60 -0.77
CA ALA A 119 9.06 -9.15 -1.77
C ALA A 119 10.49 -8.61 -1.63
N ALA A 120 10.66 -7.42 -1.04
CA ALA A 120 11.95 -6.77 -0.82
C ALA A 120 12.47 -7.02 0.60
N THR A 121 13.58 -7.73 0.74
CA THR A 121 14.21 -8.07 2.03
C THR A 121 15.15 -6.98 2.55
N ALA A 122 15.58 -6.05 1.70
CA ALA A 122 16.28 -4.84 2.13
C ALA A 122 15.27 -3.86 2.76
N LEU A 123 15.47 -3.52 4.05
CA LEU A 123 14.57 -2.62 4.78
C LEU A 123 15.23 -1.24 5.02
N PRO A 124 14.83 -0.20 4.26
CA PRO A 124 15.42 1.13 4.39
C PRO A 124 15.16 1.80 5.74
N ALA A 125 16.05 2.72 6.14
CA ALA A 125 15.89 3.51 7.36
C ALA A 125 14.57 4.31 7.39
N ALA A 126 14.06 4.75 6.22
CA ALA A 126 12.81 5.50 6.09
C ALA A 126 11.56 4.70 6.49
N CYS A 127 11.62 3.37 6.50
CA CYS A 127 10.52 2.51 6.95
C CYS A 127 10.39 2.48 8.48
N TRP A 128 11.42 2.92 9.21
CA TRP A 128 11.42 2.92 10.67
C TRP A 128 10.81 4.20 11.21
N VAL A 129 9.87 4.04 12.13
CA VAL A 129 9.11 5.13 12.73
C VAL A 129 9.30 5.09 14.24
N ASP A 130 9.58 6.25 14.82
CA ASP A 130 9.74 6.39 16.28
C ASP A 130 8.41 6.14 17.01
N LEU A 131 8.52 5.49 18.16
CA LEU A 131 7.46 5.19 19.10
C LEU A 131 7.93 5.60 20.51
N PRO A 132 7.04 6.18 21.35
CA PRO A 132 7.36 6.42 22.75
C PRO A 132 7.84 5.13 23.45
N PRO A 133 8.96 5.15 24.21
CA PRO A 133 9.54 3.93 24.80
C PRO A 133 8.60 3.17 25.75
N ASP A 134 7.77 3.90 26.50
CA ASP A 134 6.74 3.35 27.38
C ASP A 134 5.70 2.53 26.58
N ARG A 135 5.38 2.97 25.37
CA ARG A 135 4.49 2.23 24.46
C ARG A 135 5.19 1.04 23.86
N ALA A 136 6.43 1.20 23.39
CA ALA A 136 7.23 0.10 22.84
C ALA A 136 7.32 -1.08 23.83
N ALA A 137 7.42 -0.81 25.13
CA ALA A 137 7.53 -1.82 26.17
C ALA A 137 6.28 -2.70 26.35
N ILE A 138 5.09 -2.25 25.96
CA ILE A 138 3.83 -2.95 26.24
C ILE A 138 3.15 -3.54 24.99
N LEU A 139 3.66 -3.26 23.79
CA LEU A 139 3.02 -3.70 22.55
C LEU A 139 2.95 -5.23 22.43
N ARG A 140 1.77 -5.70 22.06
CA ARG A 140 1.46 -7.08 21.68
C ARG A 140 0.48 -7.09 20.50
N PRO A 141 0.53 -8.07 19.58
CA PRO A 141 -0.44 -8.14 18.50
C PRO A 141 -1.86 -8.34 19.06
N ALA A 142 -2.85 -7.70 18.44
CA ALA A 142 -4.25 -8.01 18.68
C ALA A 142 -4.57 -9.44 18.24
N LEU A 143 -5.42 -10.13 19.00
CA LEU A 143 -5.87 -11.51 18.72
C LEU A 143 -7.14 -11.49 17.89
N ASP A 144 -7.08 -10.91 16.69
CA ASP A 144 -8.21 -10.83 15.77
C ASP A 144 -7.98 -11.70 14.52
N ASP A 145 -9.06 -12.25 13.98
CA ASP A 145 -9.01 -13.09 12.78
C ASP A 145 -9.14 -12.21 11.53
N ALA A 146 -8.01 -11.91 10.88
CA ALA A 146 -7.97 -11.20 9.61
C ALA A 146 -7.41 -12.09 8.49
N ARG A 147 -7.95 -11.90 7.28
CA ARG A 147 -7.52 -12.65 6.08
C ARG A 147 -6.11 -12.29 5.62
N THR A 148 -5.59 -11.14 6.06
CA THR A 148 -4.23 -10.66 5.76
C THR A 148 -3.58 -10.17 7.03
N THR A 149 -2.25 -10.21 7.05
CA THR A 149 -1.45 -9.81 8.21
C THR A 149 -0.34 -8.84 7.81
N VAL A 150 0.10 -8.02 8.75
CA VAL A 150 1.32 -7.22 8.65
C VAL A 150 2.32 -7.73 9.67
N LEU A 151 3.57 -7.88 9.26
CA LEU A 151 4.67 -8.08 10.18
C LEU A 151 5.15 -6.72 10.69
N VAL A 152 5.05 -6.50 11.99
CA VAL A 152 5.63 -5.35 12.66
C VAL A 152 6.93 -5.77 13.31
N LEU A 153 8.03 -5.19 12.85
CA LEU A 153 9.34 -5.31 13.49
C LEU A 153 9.44 -4.21 14.55
N LEU A 154 9.69 -4.58 15.80
CA LEU A 154 9.74 -3.66 16.93
C LEU A 154 11.12 -3.71 17.59
N ASP A 155 11.85 -2.60 17.51
CA ASP A 155 13.04 -2.35 18.31
C ASP A 155 12.62 -1.69 19.63
N ARG A 156 12.49 -2.50 20.68
CA ARG A 156 12.15 -1.99 22.02
C ARG A 156 13.27 -1.19 22.66
N THR A 157 14.51 -1.38 22.23
CA THR A 157 15.68 -0.71 22.85
C THR A 157 15.76 0.74 22.43
N VAL A 158 15.46 1.04 21.17
CA VAL A 158 15.48 2.39 20.61
C VAL A 158 14.07 3.00 20.53
N GLY A 159 13.01 2.19 20.70
CA GLY A 159 11.64 2.65 20.58
C GLY A 159 11.26 2.96 19.14
N ARG A 160 11.50 2.00 18.23
CA ARG A 160 11.20 2.16 16.80
C ARG A 160 10.49 0.94 16.26
N LEU A 161 9.68 1.14 15.23
CA LEU A 161 9.04 0.05 14.53
C LEU A 161 9.04 0.24 13.02
N ALA A 162 8.92 -0.87 12.29
CA ALA A 162 8.67 -0.90 10.86
C ALA A 162 7.55 -1.91 10.56
N ALA A 163 6.76 -1.65 9.52
CA ALA A 163 5.68 -2.53 9.08
C ALA A 163 6.01 -3.11 7.70
N VAL A 164 5.81 -4.41 7.52
CA VAL A 164 6.04 -5.15 6.28
C VAL A 164 4.77 -5.92 5.92
N GLY A 165 4.35 -5.88 4.67
CA GLY A 165 3.18 -6.61 4.18
C GLY A 165 2.42 -5.84 3.10
N PRO A 166 1.17 -6.22 2.79
CA PRO A 166 0.41 -7.29 3.44
C PRO A 166 0.95 -8.69 3.11
N PHE A 167 0.88 -9.60 4.09
CA PHE A 167 1.08 -11.03 3.88
C PHE A 167 -0.25 -11.76 3.76
N PRO A 168 -0.34 -12.80 2.91
CA PRO A 168 -1.56 -13.58 2.73
C PRO A 168 -1.81 -14.56 3.88
N THR A 169 -0.80 -14.88 4.69
CA THR A 169 -0.91 -15.79 5.84
C THR A 169 0.05 -15.40 6.95
N HIS A 170 -0.28 -15.80 8.18
CA HIS A 170 0.62 -15.68 9.33
C HIS A 170 1.95 -16.40 9.08
N ALA A 171 1.94 -17.59 8.45
CA ALA A 171 3.16 -18.34 8.17
C ALA A 171 4.08 -17.63 7.17
N ALA A 172 3.52 -16.94 6.17
CA ALA A 172 4.30 -16.14 5.23
C ALA A 172 4.96 -14.93 5.92
N ALA A 173 4.23 -14.26 6.82
CA ALA A 173 4.77 -13.18 7.63
C ALA A 173 5.89 -13.68 8.57
N ASP A 174 5.70 -14.83 9.20
CA ASP A 174 6.66 -15.42 10.13
C ASP A 174 7.97 -15.85 9.44
N ALA A 175 7.88 -16.35 8.21
CA ALA A 175 9.04 -16.77 7.44
C ALA A 175 9.89 -15.60 6.89
N TRP A 176 9.31 -14.41 6.74
CA TRP A 176 9.99 -13.26 6.16
C TRP A 176 11.09 -12.72 7.09
N GLN A 177 12.30 -12.47 6.57
CA GLN A 177 13.39 -11.85 7.32
C GLN A 177 14.10 -10.79 6.48
N PRO A 178 14.59 -9.71 7.09
CA PRO A 178 15.41 -8.74 6.38
C PRO A 178 16.80 -9.33 6.09
N ASP A 179 17.40 -8.96 4.95
CA ASP A 179 18.69 -9.51 4.50
C ASP A 179 19.82 -9.27 5.52
N ASP A 180 19.95 -8.01 5.98
CA ASP A 180 20.88 -7.57 7.02
C ASP A 180 20.40 -6.23 7.63
N GLY A 181 20.63 -6.00 8.92
CA GLY A 181 20.32 -4.71 9.59
C GLY A 181 19.50 -4.82 10.88
N PRO A 182 19.02 -3.66 11.42
CA PRO A 182 18.38 -3.59 12.73
C PRO A 182 17.17 -4.52 12.88
N GLY A 183 16.43 -4.76 11.79
CA GLY A 183 15.24 -5.62 11.77
C GLY A 183 15.47 -7.12 12.03
N ARG A 184 16.73 -7.58 12.09
CA ARG A 184 17.04 -9.00 12.33
C ARG A 184 16.97 -9.38 13.82
N ALA A 185 17.25 -8.42 14.70
CA ALA A 185 17.24 -8.60 16.16
C ALA A 185 15.99 -8.01 16.83
N THR A 186 15.09 -7.39 16.08
CA THR A 186 13.84 -6.84 16.60
C THR A 186 12.83 -7.90 16.95
N ASP A 187 11.94 -7.57 17.88
CA ASP A 187 10.75 -8.36 18.13
C ASP A 187 9.86 -8.37 16.90
N ARG A 188 9.19 -9.49 16.69
CA ARG A 188 8.35 -9.75 15.52
C ARG A 188 6.92 -9.91 15.97
N LEU A 189 6.08 -8.94 15.65
CA LEU A 189 4.65 -8.96 15.98
C LEU A 189 3.87 -9.15 14.68
N ILE A 190 3.19 -10.28 14.53
CA ILE A 190 2.31 -10.51 13.38
C ILE A 190 0.93 -10.00 13.74
N VAL A 191 0.51 -8.94 13.06
CA VAL A 191 -0.67 -8.14 13.39
C VAL A 191 -1.74 -8.34 12.30
N PRO A 192 -3.00 -8.56 12.67
CA PRO A 192 -4.13 -8.56 11.73
C PRO A 192 -4.21 -7.24 10.95
N LEU A 193 -4.35 -7.32 9.62
CA LEU A 193 -4.53 -6.13 8.77
C LEU A 193 -5.99 -6.01 8.34
N HIS A 194 -6.67 -5.01 8.88
CA HIS A 194 -8.05 -4.71 8.53
C HIS A 194 -8.12 -3.82 7.29
N PRO A 195 -8.94 -4.17 6.28
CA PRO A 195 -9.08 -3.34 5.10
C PRO A 195 -9.71 -2.00 5.47
N VAL A 196 -9.15 -0.91 4.96
CA VAL A 196 -9.80 0.41 5.01
C VAL A 196 -10.66 0.54 3.77
N THR A 197 -11.97 0.39 3.92
CA THR A 197 -12.92 0.91 2.93
C THR A 197 -12.94 2.42 3.08
N LEU A 198 -12.11 3.12 2.29
CA LEU A 198 -12.34 4.54 2.04
C LEU A 198 -13.67 4.63 1.29
N GLN A 199 -14.75 4.82 2.03
CA GLN A 199 -15.94 5.43 1.46
C GLN A 199 -15.51 6.87 1.20
N GLU A 200 -14.97 7.14 0.01
CA GLU A 200 -14.54 8.47 -0.39
C GLU A 200 -15.71 9.41 -0.14
N ALA A 201 -15.53 10.32 0.82
CA ALA A 201 -16.45 11.41 1.04
C ALA A 201 -16.45 12.24 -0.23
N GLN A 202 -17.47 12.03 -1.07
CA GLN A 202 -17.73 12.92 -2.18
C GLN A 202 -18.06 14.31 -1.62
N PRO A 203 -17.45 15.38 -2.14
CA PRO A 203 -17.89 16.75 -1.85
C PRO A 203 -19.30 17.01 -2.39
#